data_AF-W2JBZ3-F1
#
_entry.id   AF-W2JBZ3-F1
#
_cell.length_a   1.000
_cell.length_b   1.000
_cell.length_c   1.000
_cell.angle_alpha   90.00
_cell.angle_beta   90.00
_cell.angle_gamma   90.00
#
_symmetry.space_group_name_H-M   'P 1'
#
loop_
_entity.id
_entity.type
_entity.pdbx_description
1 polymer ?
#
loop_
_entity_poly.entity_id
_entity_poly.type
_entity_poly.pdbx_seq_one_letter_code
_entity_poly.pdbx_strand_id
1 'polypeptide(L)'
;MGLCRRIISAWDAIQIELKGTYSPDRVLALHDYTNSTPWWRIIAVVVLTPLPCLAYICLPETVNLSPPSLGMENNKTFFGRFFLSYTMWCLLQMHMISERMPLLSLSKKQLVISAVTVAVLSTGVELLYSWWIGFP
;
A
#
# COMPACT_ATOMS: atom_id res chain seq x y z
N MET A 1 -35.46 -13.49 4.74
CA MET A 1 -34.42 -14.45 4.29
C MET A 1 -33.64 -13.97 3.06
N GLY A 2 -34.25 -13.30 2.06
CA GLY A 2 -33.52 -12.83 0.87
C GLY A 2 -32.52 -11.68 1.10
N LEU A 3 -32.78 -10.80 2.07
CA LEU A 3 -31.90 -9.67 2.38
C LEU A 3 -30.57 -10.12 3.00
N CYS A 4 -30.61 -11.03 3.98
CA CYS A 4 -29.39 -11.61 4.57
C CYS A 4 -28.53 -12.30 3.52
N ARG A 5 -29.13 -13.07 2.59
CA ARG A 5 -28.40 -13.75 1.52
C ARG A 5 -27.76 -12.76 0.53
N ARG A 6 -28.41 -11.63 0.26
CA ARG A 6 -27.82 -10.53 -0.54
C ARG A 6 -26.66 -9.85 0.18
N ILE A 7 -26.81 -9.58 1.48
CA ILE A 7 -25.74 -8.99 2.29
C ILE A 7 -24.53 -9.93 2.37
N ILE A 8 -24.75 -11.23 2.61
CA ILE A 8 -23.69 -12.24 2.64
C ILE A 8 -23.00 -12.35 1.27
N SER A 9 -23.77 -12.38 0.18
CA SER A 9 -23.19 -12.42 -1.17
C SER A 9 -22.39 -11.16 -1.51
N ALA A 10 -22.87 -9.97 -1.12
CA ALA A 10 -22.13 -8.72 -1.29
C ALA A 10 -20.86 -8.69 -0.41
N TRP A 11 -20.95 -9.18 0.82
CA TRP A 11 -19.82 -9.31 1.75
C TRP A 11 -18.74 -10.25 1.19
N ASP A 12 -19.14 -11.45 0.75
CA ASP A 12 -18.24 -12.42 0.10
C ASP A 12 -17.67 -11.87 -1.21
N ALA A 13 -18.40 -11.02 -1.93
CA ALA A 13 -17.89 -10.33 -3.13
C ALA A 13 -16.81 -9.30 -2.79
N ILE A 14 -16.95 -8.60 -1.67
CA ILE A 14 -16.03 -7.56 -1.19
C ILE A 14 -14.80 -8.14 -0.49
N GLN A 15 -14.88 -9.38 0.03
CA GLN A 15 -13.73 -10.12 0.58
C GLN A 15 -12.78 -10.62 -0.52
N ILE A 16 -12.21 -9.66 -1.23
CA ILE A 16 -11.18 -9.84 -2.25
C ILE A 16 -9.97 -10.58 -1.66
N GLU A 17 -9.74 -10.47 -0.34
CA GLU A 17 -8.66 -11.15 0.38
C GLU A 17 -8.74 -12.67 0.47
N LEU A 18 -9.95 -13.25 0.43
CA LEU A 18 -10.15 -14.70 0.50
C LEU A 18 -10.17 -15.38 -0.86
N LYS A 19 -10.21 -14.62 -1.96
CA LYS A 19 -10.39 -15.15 -3.32
C LYS A 19 -9.09 -15.33 -4.11
N GLY A 20 -7.93 -15.20 -3.46
CA GLY A 20 -6.65 -15.53 -4.07
C GLY A 20 -6.56 -17.02 -4.37
N THR A 21 -7.00 -17.45 -5.56
CA THR A 21 -6.75 -18.81 -6.02
C THR A 21 -5.27 -18.94 -6.34
N TYR A 22 -4.55 -19.73 -5.55
CA TYR A 22 -3.19 -20.13 -5.91
C TYR A 22 -3.27 -20.98 -7.19
N SER A 23 -2.83 -20.43 -8.32
CA SER A 23 -2.70 -21.25 -9.53
C SER A 23 -1.67 -22.34 -9.28
N PRO A 24 -1.96 -23.62 -9.60
CA PRO A 24 -0.98 -24.71 -9.57
C PRO A 24 0.33 -24.34 -10.28
N ASP A 25 0.24 -23.55 -11.35
CA ASP A 25 1.39 -23.09 -12.13
C ASP A 25 2.39 -22.28 -11.29
N ARG A 26 1.91 -21.46 -10.35
CA ARG A 26 2.77 -20.65 -9.48
C ARG A 26 3.53 -21.50 -8.47
N VAL A 27 2.90 -22.58 -7.99
CA VAL A 27 3.52 -23.53 -7.05
C VAL A 27 4.58 -24.37 -7.77
N LEU A 28 4.28 -24.84 -8.98
CA LEU A 28 5.24 -25.57 -9.81
C LEU A 28 6.45 -24.68 -10.17
N ALA A 29 6.21 -23.43 -10.59
CA ALA A 29 7.29 -22.49 -10.88
C ALA A 29 8.19 -22.20 -9.66
N LEU A 30 7.62 -22.12 -8.46
CA LEU A 30 8.39 -21.95 -7.22
C LEU A 30 9.23 -23.19 -6.90
N HIS A 31 8.68 -24.39 -7.12
CA HIS A 31 9.39 -25.65 -6.94
C HIS A 31 10.59 -25.75 -7.88
N ASP A 32 10.37 -25.48 -9.17
CA ASP A 32 11.42 -25.49 -10.19
C ASP A 32 12.50 -24.44 -9.90
N TYR A 33 12.11 -23.24 -9.48
CA TYR A 33 13.05 -22.19 -9.07
C TYR A 33 13.91 -22.65 -7.88
N THR A 34 13.31 -23.27 -6.87
CA THR A 34 14.00 -23.72 -5.66
C THR A 34 15.01 -24.82 -5.95
N ASN A 35 14.69 -25.76 -6.86
CA ASN A 35 15.58 -26.86 -7.22
C ASN A 35 16.71 -26.45 -8.17
N SER A 36 16.49 -25.44 -9.02
CA SER A 36 17.47 -25.01 -10.02
C SER A 36 18.39 -23.85 -9.56
N THR A 37 18.05 -23.19 -8.45
CA THR A 37 18.75 -21.98 -7.98
C THR A 37 19.69 -22.29 -6.82
N PRO A 38 20.91 -21.73 -6.79
CA PRO A 38 21.83 -21.93 -5.67
C PRO A 38 21.31 -21.28 -4.38
N TRP A 39 21.61 -21.92 -3.24
CA TRP A 39 21.10 -21.54 -1.91
C TRP A 39 21.36 -20.07 -1.54
N TRP A 40 22.52 -19.52 -1.90
CA TRP A 40 22.87 -18.13 -1.59
C TRP A 40 21.96 -17.11 -2.31
N ARG A 41 21.48 -17.44 -3.52
CA ARG A 41 20.57 -16.58 -4.27
C ARG A 41 19.17 -16.63 -3.66
N ILE A 42 18.74 -17.78 -3.16
CA ILE A 42 17.48 -17.91 -2.42
C ILE A 42 17.53 -17.04 -1.16
N ILE A 43 18.61 -17.15 -0.36
CA ILE A 43 18.81 -16.29 0.83
C ILE A 43 18.83 -14.81 0.44
N ALA A 44 19.55 -14.46 -0.63
CA ALA A 44 19.60 -13.08 -1.10
C ALA A 44 18.20 -12.55 -1.48
N VAL A 45 17.37 -13.33 -2.17
CA VAL A 45 15.98 -12.92 -2.47
C VAL A 45 15.19 -12.72 -1.18
N VAL A 46 15.22 -13.68 -0.26
CA VAL A 46 14.48 -13.60 1.01
C VAL A 46 14.89 -12.38 1.84
N VAL A 47 16.18 -12.07 1.90
CA VAL A 47 16.71 -10.95 2.69
C VAL A 47 16.53 -9.61 1.97
N LEU A 48 16.79 -9.54 0.66
CA LEU A 48 16.81 -8.28 -0.08
C LEU A 48 15.41 -7.82 -0.51
N THR A 49 14.47 -8.73 -0.78
CA THR A 49 13.09 -8.37 -1.17
C THR A 49 12.36 -7.47 -0.15
N PRO A 50 12.45 -7.69 1.18
CA PRO A 50 11.81 -6.79 2.14
C PRO A 50 12.54 -5.45 2.34
N LEU A 51 13.84 -5.34 2.02
CA LEU A 51 14.63 -4.14 2.34
C LEU A 51 14.12 -2.85 1.68
N PRO A 52 13.72 -2.82 0.38
CA PRO A 52 13.15 -1.62 -0.22
C PRO A 52 11.87 -1.15 0.48
N CYS A 53 11.03 -2.10 0.90
CA CYS A 53 9.80 -1.81 1.64
C CYS A 53 10.13 -1.24 3.03
N LEU A 54 11.04 -1.89 3.76
CA LEU A 54 11.50 -1.42 5.07
C LEU A 54 12.14 -0.03 4.99
N ALA A 55 13.00 0.20 4.01
CA ALA A 55 13.62 1.50 3.77
C ALA A 55 12.55 2.58 3.57
N TYR A 56 11.54 2.30 2.75
CA TYR A 56 10.44 3.23 2.51
C TYR A 56 9.64 3.53 3.79
N ILE A 57 9.29 2.49 4.57
CA ILE A 57 8.55 2.63 5.85
C ILE A 57 9.32 3.48 6.85
N CYS A 58 10.65 3.39 6.86
CA CYS A 58 11.48 4.16 7.77
C CYS A 58 11.69 5.62 7.34
N LEU A 59 11.50 5.96 6.06
CA LEU A 59 11.73 7.33 5.57
C LEU A 59 10.92 8.40 6.34
N PRO A 60 9.60 8.26 6.57
CA PRO A 60 8.84 9.23 7.38
C PRO A 60 9.40 9.39 8.80
N GLU A 61 9.90 8.30 9.40
CA GLU A 61 10.38 8.30 10.78
C GLU A 61 11.73 9.00 10.95
N THR A 62 12.49 9.20 9.86
CA THR A 62 13.73 9.99 9.91
C THR A 62 13.52 11.49 10.10
N VAL A 63 12.28 11.95 9.97
CA VAL A 63 11.94 13.37 9.98
C VAL A 63 11.42 13.78 11.36
N ASN A 64 12.25 14.53 12.09
CA ASN A 64 11.86 15.12 13.37
C ASN A 64 10.73 16.13 13.18
N LEU A 65 9.70 16.02 14.02
CA LEU A 65 8.60 16.97 14.09
C LEU A 65 8.82 17.93 15.26
N SER A 66 8.41 19.18 15.07
CA SER A 66 8.39 20.17 16.14
C SER A 66 7.17 19.92 17.04
N PRO A 67 7.12 20.51 18.25
CA PRO A 67 5.93 20.46 19.08
C PRO A 67 4.67 20.91 18.31
N PRO A 68 3.54 20.19 18.44
CA PRO A 68 2.26 20.55 17.81
C PRO A 68 1.78 21.97 18.14
N SER A 69 2.12 22.47 19.33
CA SER A 69 1.76 23.83 19.80
C SER A 69 2.32 24.96 18.93
N LEU A 70 3.35 24.69 18.13
CA LEU A 70 3.93 25.67 17.20
C LEU A 70 3.15 25.77 15.88
N GLY A 71 2.12 24.94 15.70
CA GLY A 71 1.22 24.96 14.56
C GLY A 71 1.85 24.48 13.24
N MET A 72 1.07 24.61 12.17
CA MET A 72 1.44 24.09 10.83
C MET A 72 2.67 24.79 10.24
N GLU A 73 2.87 26.09 10.51
CA GLU A 73 3.99 26.88 9.97
C GLU A 73 5.35 26.32 10.40
N ASN A 74 5.44 25.80 11.63
CA ASN A 74 6.65 25.21 12.18
C ASN A 74 6.75 23.68 11.95
N ASN A 75 5.72 23.08 11.32
CA ASN A 75 5.60 21.65 11.10
C ASN A 75 5.33 21.30 9.62
N LYS A 76 5.93 22.05 8.67
CA LYS A 76 5.77 21.77 7.22
C LYS A 76 6.21 20.36 6.83
N THR A 77 7.16 19.80 7.57
CA THR A 77 7.65 18.42 7.42
C THR A 77 6.61 17.35 7.74
N PHE A 78 5.59 17.67 8.54
CA PHE A 78 4.46 16.78 8.82
C PHE A 78 3.74 16.35 7.55
N PHE A 79 3.43 17.30 6.66
CA PHE A 79 2.73 17.00 5.40
C PHE A 79 3.56 16.13 4.46
N GLY A 80 4.90 16.27 4.49
CA GLY A 80 5.80 15.38 3.77
C GLY A 80 5.76 13.94 4.30
N ARG A 81 5.78 13.76 5.64
CA ARG A 81 5.61 12.44 6.27
C ARG A 81 4.25 11.83 5.96
N PHE A 82 3.19 12.63 6.04
CA PHE A 82 1.83 12.21 5.73
C PHE A 82 1.73 11.75 4.27
N PHE A 83 2.19 12.57 3.32
CA PHE A 83 2.20 12.24 1.90
C PHE A 83 2.92 10.92 1.62
N LEU A 84 4.12 10.74 2.18
CA LEU A 84 4.93 9.55 1.95
C LEU A 84 4.25 8.30 2.52
N SER A 85 3.79 8.37 3.76
CA SER A 85 3.10 7.26 4.43
C SER A 85 1.80 6.88 3.71
N TYR A 86 1.03 7.88 3.28
CA TYR A 86 -0.22 7.67 2.58
C TYR A 86 -0.02 7.13 1.15
N THR A 87 1.04 7.58 0.46
CA THR A 87 1.43 7.03 -0.85
C THR A 87 1.76 5.54 -0.73
N MET A 88 2.48 5.13 0.30
CA MET A 88 2.75 3.71 0.58
C MET A 88 1.47 2.90 0.72
N TRP A 89 0.55 3.40 1.55
CA TRP A 89 -0.74 2.78 1.80
C TRP A 89 -1.53 2.59 0.50
N CYS A 90 -1.61 3.64 -0.32
CA CYS A 90 -2.29 3.57 -1.62
C CYS A 90 -1.63 2.58 -2.58
N LEU A 91 -0.30 2.52 -2.65
CA LEU A 91 0.42 1.58 -3.51
C LEU A 91 0.15 0.12 -3.10
N LEU A 92 0.20 -0.18 -1.80
CA LEU A 92 -0.10 -1.50 -1.25
C LEU A 92 -1.55 -1.90 -1.55
N GLN A 93 -2.50 -1.00 -1.31
CA GLN A 93 -3.92 -1.26 -1.55
C GLN A 93 -4.20 -1.51 -3.04
N MET A 94 -3.63 -0.70 -3.94
CA MET A 94 -3.82 -0.88 -5.36
C MET A 94 -3.14 -2.16 -5.88
N HIS A 95 -1.98 -2.54 -5.31
CA HIS A 95 -1.33 -3.80 -5.64
C HIS A 95 -2.21 -5.00 -5.26
N MET A 96 -2.77 -5.00 -4.04
CA MET A 96 -3.71 -6.02 -3.58
C MET A 96 -4.93 -6.13 -4.49
N ILE A 97 -5.51 -4.98 -4.89
CA ILE A 97 -6.63 -4.92 -5.82
C ILE A 97 -6.23 -5.52 -7.18
N SER A 98 -5.08 -5.11 -7.73
CA SER A 98 -4.62 -5.58 -9.04
C SER A 98 -4.33 -7.08 -9.08
N GLU A 99 -3.83 -7.67 -7.99
CA GLU A 99 -3.58 -9.11 -7.95
C GLU A 99 -4.85 -9.94 -7.78
N ARG A 100 -5.83 -9.41 -7.04
CA ARG A 100 -7.03 -10.16 -6.64
C ARG A 100 -8.25 -9.87 -7.50
N MET A 101 -8.22 -8.82 -8.34
CA MET A 101 -9.26 -8.49 -9.31
C MET A 101 -8.76 -8.64 -10.75
N PRO A 102 -8.75 -9.86 -11.33
CA PRO A 102 -8.22 -10.10 -12.67
C PRO A 102 -9.01 -9.39 -13.79
N LEU A 103 -10.25 -8.99 -13.52
CA LEU A 103 -11.10 -8.20 -14.44
C LEU A 103 -10.63 -6.74 -14.54
N LEU A 104 -9.85 -6.25 -13.57
CA LEU A 104 -9.34 -4.90 -13.52
C LEU A 104 -7.88 -4.90 -14.03
N SER A 105 -7.73 -4.92 -15.35
CA SER A 105 -6.42 -4.94 -16.02
C SER A 105 -5.75 -3.56 -16.02
N LEU A 106 -5.28 -3.13 -14.85
CA LEU A 106 -4.52 -1.89 -14.71
C LEU A 106 -3.04 -2.12 -15.04
N SER A 107 -2.48 -1.21 -15.85
CA SER A 107 -1.03 -1.14 -16.04
C SER A 107 -0.36 -0.72 -14.72
N LYS A 108 0.86 -1.25 -14.46
CA LYS A 108 1.69 -0.83 -13.31
C LYS A 108 1.87 0.69 -13.24
N LYS A 109 1.92 1.38 -14.40
CA LYS A 109 1.99 2.84 -14.46
C LYS A 109 0.72 3.50 -13.95
N GLN A 110 -0.45 3.00 -14.37
CA GLN A 110 -1.75 3.53 -13.94
C GLN A 110 -1.95 3.35 -12.44
N LEU A 111 -1.48 2.23 -11.89
CA LEU A 111 -1.50 1.94 -10.46
C LEU A 111 -0.66 2.94 -9.65
N VAL A 112 0.55 3.25 -10.11
CA VAL A 112 1.41 4.23 -9.43
C VAL A 112 0.83 5.63 -9.53
N ILE A 113 0.34 6.00 -10.72
CA ILE A 113 -0.28 7.33 -10.95
C ILE A 113 -1.51 7.50 -10.05
N SER A 114 -2.39 6.50 -9.98
CA SER A 114 -3.59 6.58 -9.13
C SER A 114 -3.21 6.69 -7.65
N ALA A 115 -2.26 5.89 -7.17
CA ALA A 115 -1.82 5.94 -5.78
C ALA A 115 -1.23 7.30 -5.40
N VAL A 116 -0.34 7.86 -6.24
CA VAL A 116 0.27 9.18 -6.01
C VAL A 116 -0.80 10.29 -6.07
N THR A 117 -1.74 10.20 -7.02
CA THR A 117 -2.81 11.21 -7.17
C THR A 117 -3.68 11.25 -5.93
N VAL A 118 -4.12 10.08 -5.43
CA VAL A 118 -4.91 9.99 -4.22
C VAL A 118 -4.12 10.51 -3.01
N ALA A 119 -2.84 10.18 -2.90
CA ALA A 119 -2.00 10.69 -1.81
C ALA A 119 -1.80 12.21 -1.84
N VAL A 120 -1.62 12.82 -3.01
CA VAL A 120 -1.56 14.28 -3.16
C VAL A 120 -2.87 14.92 -2.70
N LEU A 121 -4.01 14.39 -3.17
CA LEU A 121 -5.33 14.91 -2.79
C LEU A 121 -5.58 14.78 -1.29
N SER A 122 -5.29 13.62 -0.70
CA SER A 122 -5.41 13.39 0.74
C SER A 122 -4.51 14.30 1.56
N THR A 123 -3.28 14.56 1.11
CA THR A 123 -2.38 15.51 1.78
C THR A 123 -2.90 16.94 1.68
N GLY A 124 -3.48 17.33 0.54
CA GLY A 124 -4.14 18.62 0.38
C GLY A 124 -5.34 18.79 1.32
N VAL A 125 -6.13 17.73 1.49
CA VAL A 125 -7.23 17.70 2.46
C VAL A 125 -6.72 17.86 3.89
N GLU A 126 -5.63 17.17 4.26
CA GLU A 126 -5.00 17.31 5.58
C GLU A 126 -4.48 18.72 5.84
N LEU A 127 -3.87 19.34 4.81
CA LEU A 127 -3.43 20.73 4.86
C LEU A 127 -4.61 21.69 5.09
N LEU A 128 -5.72 21.49 4.37
CA LEU A 128 -6.94 22.28 4.53
C LEU A 128 -7.56 22.10 5.92
N TYR A 129 -7.61 20.87 6.44
CA TYR A 129 -8.07 20.61 7.81
C TYR A 129 -7.21 21.31 8.85
N SER A 130 -5.89 21.19 8.72
CA SER A 130 -4.94 21.85 9.60
C SER A 130 -5.07 23.37 9.58
N TRP A 131 -5.41 23.95 8.43
CA TRP A 131 -5.64 25.39 8.27
C TRP A 131 -7.01 25.84 8.81
N TRP A 132 -8.06 25.05 8.57
CA TRP A 132 -9.45 25.43 8.91
C TRP A 132 -9.81 25.17 10.37
N ILE A 133 -9.45 23.99 10.89
CA ILE A 133 -9.81 23.55 12.25
C ILE A 133 -8.67 23.85 13.23
N GLY A 134 -7.44 23.55 12.81
CA GLY A 134 -6.24 23.68 13.63
C GLY A 134 -5.28 22.53 13.38
N PHE A 135 -4.00 22.79 13.61
CA PHE A 135 -2.96 21.77 13.47
C PHE A 135 -3.10 20.74 14.61
N PRO A 136 -3.10 19.42 14.29
CA PRO A 136 -3.22 18.36 15.29
C PRO A 136 -2.04 18.31 16.26
#